data_AF-A0A7J7JZ66-F1
#
_entry.id   AF-A0A7J7JZ66-F1
#
_cell.length_a   1.000
_cell.length_b   1.000
_cell.length_c   1.000
_cell.angle_alpha   90.00
_cell.angle_beta   90.00
_cell.angle_gamma   90.00
#
_symmetry.space_group_name_H-M   'P 1'
#
loop_
_entity.id
_entity.type
_entity.pdbx_description
1 polymer ?
#
loop_
_entity_poly.entity_id
_entity_poly.type
_entity_poly.pdbx_seq_one_letter_code
_entity_poly.pdbx_strand_id
1 'polypeptide(L)'
;MASNSGVGDSAQVDFQMEERNREAGQSSNSFEDSNELPNKIEQQLRCWKIFAIVFIVLSALLLLAVLLVVFIKTPLQSQGLFSGLTPQEADQIIKFMLNQKELKLKRSFKAQLDDNYIYSIDDELPPKSEVLQWLDGSNQTIPERKARVLLFMGETQTIEEYIVSPVPNPQIKTKRPNESLLGKLGLFVKW
;
A
#
# COMPACT_ATOMS: atom_id res chain seq x y z
N MET A 1 -44.69 -54.26 72.69
CA MET A 1 -43.38 -54.44 73.35
C MET A 1 -42.83 -53.06 73.66
N ALA A 2 -42.70 -52.76 74.94
CA ALA A 2 -42.01 -51.57 75.43
C ALA A 2 -40.50 -51.70 75.22
N SER A 3 -39.78 -50.60 75.02
CA SER A 3 -38.80 -50.08 76.01
C SER A 3 -37.94 -48.98 75.40
N ASN A 4 -37.59 -48.06 76.29
CA ASN A 4 -37.02 -46.73 76.14
C ASN A 4 -35.52 -46.76 76.48
N SER A 5 -34.68 -45.97 75.80
CA SER A 5 -33.41 -45.37 76.29
C SER A 5 -32.65 -44.78 75.09
N GLY A 6 -31.92 -43.66 75.16
CA GLY A 6 -31.59 -42.79 76.27
C GLY A 6 -31.07 -41.45 75.73
N VAL A 7 -31.14 -40.46 76.62
CA VAL A 7 -30.72 -39.07 76.50
C VAL A 7 -29.19 -38.97 76.65
N GLY A 8 -28.56 -37.99 76.00
CA GLY A 8 -27.13 -37.71 76.17
C GLY A 8 -26.62 -36.46 75.45
N ASP A 9 -26.90 -35.30 76.05
CA ASP A 9 -26.29 -33.99 75.81
C ASP A 9 -24.79 -34.03 75.44
N SER A 10 -24.39 -33.34 74.37
CA SER A 10 -22.97 -33.11 74.04
C SER A 10 -22.73 -31.92 73.09
N ALA A 11 -23.56 -30.86 73.19
CA ALA A 11 -23.42 -29.65 72.37
C ALA A 11 -22.84 -28.43 73.13
N GLN A 12 -22.24 -28.61 74.31
CA GLN A 12 -21.81 -27.49 75.16
C GLN A 12 -20.33 -27.43 75.55
N VAL A 13 -19.44 -28.22 74.94
CA VAL A 13 -17.98 -28.12 75.21
C VAL A 13 -17.19 -27.59 74.00
N ASP A 14 -17.86 -27.29 72.89
CA ASP A 14 -17.21 -26.90 71.62
C ASP A 14 -17.08 -25.37 71.43
N PHE A 15 -17.46 -24.57 72.44
CA PHE A 15 -17.49 -23.10 72.33
C PHE A 15 -16.46 -22.37 73.20
N GLN A 16 -15.51 -23.08 73.82
CA GLN A 16 -14.46 -22.47 74.66
C GLN A 16 -13.02 -22.90 74.32
N MET A 17 -12.81 -23.60 73.20
CA MET A 17 -11.48 -23.98 72.69
C MET A 17 -11.12 -23.37 71.33
N GLU A 18 -11.86 -22.37 70.84
CA GLU A 18 -11.58 -21.68 69.56
C GLU A 18 -11.11 -20.21 69.76
N GLU A 19 -11.04 -19.72 71.01
CA GLU A 19 -10.64 -18.33 71.30
C GLU A 19 -9.28 -18.19 72.01
N ARG A 20 -8.70 -19.27 72.57
CA ARG A 20 -7.33 -19.21 73.13
C ARG A 20 -6.22 -19.38 72.10
N ASN A 21 -6.53 -19.78 70.87
CA ASN A 21 -5.54 -19.92 69.79
C ASN A 21 -5.41 -18.68 68.89
N ARG A 22 -6.17 -17.61 69.15
CA ARG A 22 -6.11 -16.37 68.33
C ARG A 22 -5.16 -15.30 68.88
N GLU A 23 -4.56 -15.48 70.06
CA GLU A 23 -3.70 -14.46 70.68
C GLU A 23 -2.21 -14.86 70.81
N ALA A 24 -1.82 -16.03 70.31
CA ALA A 24 -0.41 -16.49 70.34
C ALA A 24 0.38 -16.23 69.04
N GLY A 25 -0.17 -15.46 68.10
CA GLY A 25 0.40 -15.26 66.77
C GLY A 25 1.04 -13.90 66.50
N GLN A 26 1.18 -13.03 67.50
CA GLN A 26 1.57 -11.64 67.24
C GLN A 26 2.53 -11.09 68.29
N SER A 27 3.82 -11.43 68.15
CA SER A 27 4.93 -10.51 68.39
C SER A 27 6.29 -11.22 68.22
N SER A 28 6.87 -11.09 67.03
CA SER A 28 8.33 -11.11 66.85
C SER A 28 8.68 -10.14 65.73
N ASN A 29 8.91 -8.89 66.12
CA ASN A 29 9.73 -7.97 65.34
C ASN A 29 11.18 -8.49 65.38
N SER A 30 11.79 -8.70 64.22
CA SER A 30 13.13 -8.16 63.93
C SER A 30 13.64 -8.65 62.58
N PHE A 31 13.88 -7.67 61.70
CA PHE A 31 15.21 -7.47 61.11
C PHE A 31 15.67 -8.49 60.05
N GLU A 32 15.55 -8.05 58.79
CA GLU A 32 16.46 -8.20 57.64
C GLU A 32 15.70 -8.55 56.38
N ASP A 33 15.24 -7.52 55.65
CA ASP A 33 15.34 -7.60 54.19
C ASP A 33 15.46 -6.21 53.56
N SER A 34 16.58 -5.55 53.84
CA SER A 34 16.99 -4.34 53.12
C SER A 34 17.69 -4.64 51.79
N ASN A 35 17.66 -5.89 51.30
CA ASN A 35 18.30 -6.32 50.06
C ASN A 35 17.31 -6.80 48.97
N GLU A 36 16.01 -6.99 49.26
CA GLU A 36 14.99 -7.28 48.24
C GLU A 36 14.44 -6.06 47.47
N LEU A 37 14.56 -4.86 48.02
CA LEU A 37 14.11 -3.62 47.37
C LEU A 37 14.95 -3.18 46.14
N PRO A 38 16.29 -3.27 46.11
CA PRO A 38 17.06 -2.87 44.91
C PRO A 38 16.79 -3.81 43.73
N ASN A 39 16.57 -5.11 43.98
CA ASN A 39 16.33 -6.05 42.91
C ASN A 39 14.91 -5.89 42.33
N LYS A 40 13.90 -5.52 43.14
CA LYS A 40 12.54 -5.28 42.64
C LYS A 40 12.46 -4.04 41.75
N ILE A 41 13.14 -2.95 42.10
CA ILE A 41 13.17 -1.72 41.29
C ILE A 41 14.03 -1.93 40.03
N GLU A 42 15.17 -2.61 40.13
CA GLU A 42 15.97 -3.00 38.97
C GLU A 42 15.23 -3.97 38.03
N GLN A 43 14.50 -4.95 38.57
CA GLN A 43 13.60 -5.83 37.80
C GLN A 43 12.48 -5.03 37.14
N GLN A 44 11.84 -4.11 37.87
CA GLN A 44 10.78 -3.22 37.35
C GLN A 44 11.30 -2.30 36.24
N LEU A 45 12.49 -1.73 36.40
CA LEU A 45 13.12 -0.88 35.40
C LEU A 45 13.54 -1.70 34.17
N ARG A 46 14.07 -2.91 34.36
CA ARG A 46 14.37 -3.86 33.27
C ARG A 46 13.11 -4.28 32.53
N CYS A 47 12.04 -4.64 33.23
CA CYS A 47 10.75 -4.98 32.61
C CYS A 47 10.18 -3.80 31.84
N TRP A 48 10.13 -2.60 32.43
CA TRP A 48 9.60 -1.43 31.76
C TRP A 48 10.41 -1.04 30.52
N LYS A 49 11.74 -1.17 30.57
CA LYS A 49 12.62 -0.97 29.40
C LYS A 49 12.38 -2.03 28.33
N ILE A 50 12.19 -3.29 28.69
CA ILE A 50 11.84 -4.35 27.74
C ILE A 50 10.47 -4.08 27.11
N PHE A 51 9.46 -3.70 27.90
CA PHE A 51 8.14 -3.32 27.39
C PHE A 51 8.21 -2.10 26.45
N ALA A 52 9.02 -1.09 26.79
CA ALA A 52 9.24 0.07 25.94
C ALA A 52 9.92 -0.30 24.61
N ILE A 53 10.94 -1.17 24.63
CA ILE A 53 11.61 -1.65 23.41
C ILE A 53 10.64 -2.46 22.55
N VAL A 54 9.87 -3.38 23.13
CA VAL A 54 8.87 -4.18 22.40
C VAL A 54 7.82 -3.27 21.76
N PHE A 55 7.33 -2.27 22.49
CA PHE A 55 6.37 -1.30 21.96
C PHE A 55 6.95 -0.45 20.82
N ILE A 56 8.20 0.01 20.94
CA ILE A 56 8.89 0.76 19.88
C ILE A 56 9.08 -0.10 18.63
N VAL A 57 9.52 -1.35 18.77
CA VAL A 57 9.72 -2.26 17.62
C VAL A 57 8.37 -2.59 16.97
N LEU A 58 7.33 -2.88 17.76
CA LEU A 58 5.97 -3.12 17.25
C LEU A 58 5.43 -1.89 16.51
N SER A 59 5.61 -0.70 17.09
CA SER A 59 5.20 0.56 16.47
C SER A 59 5.98 0.84 15.19
N ALA A 60 7.29 0.61 15.17
CA ALA A 60 8.13 0.82 13.98
C ALA A 60 7.76 -0.18 12.87
N LEU A 61 7.48 -1.44 13.23
CA LEU A 61 7.02 -2.47 12.29
C LEU A 61 5.64 -2.14 11.72
N LEU A 62 4.73 -1.65 12.56
CA LEU A 62 3.39 -1.23 12.14
C LEU A 62 3.45 0.04 11.26
N LEU A 63 4.27 1.03 11.62
CA LEU A 63 4.51 2.21 10.78
C LEU A 63 5.15 1.83 9.44
N LEU A 64 6.14 0.92 9.43
CA LEU A 64 6.74 0.42 8.20
C LEU A 64 5.69 -0.29 7.32
N ALA A 65 4.83 -1.13 7.91
CA ALA A 65 3.75 -1.79 7.19
C ALA A 65 2.72 -0.79 6.63
N VAL A 66 2.33 0.23 7.41
CA VAL A 66 1.44 1.31 6.95
C VAL A 66 2.09 2.12 5.83
N LEU A 67 3.39 2.43 5.93
CA LEU A 67 4.13 3.08 4.84
C LEU A 67 4.12 2.21 3.57
N LEU A 68 4.37 0.91 3.67
CA LEU A 68 4.28 0.00 2.53
C LEU A 68 2.87 0.02 1.90
N VAL A 69 1.79 -0.02 2.70
CA VAL A 69 0.41 0.04 2.18
C VAL A 69 0.09 1.37 1.49
N VAL A 70 0.57 2.50 2.03
CA VAL A 70 0.41 3.82 1.39
C VAL A 70 1.18 3.89 0.07
N PHE A 71 2.36 3.27 -0.01
CA PHE A 71 3.11 3.15 -1.27
C PHE A 71 2.47 2.19 -2.28
N ILE A 72 1.76 1.16 -1.83
CA ILE A 72 1.08 0.17 -2.71
C ILE A 72 -0.28 0.69 -3.20
N LYS A 73 -0.92 1.63 -2.49
CA LYS A 73 -2.19 2.22 -2.92
C LYS A 73 -1.94 3.28 -4.00
N THR A 74 -1.51 2.84 -5.18
CA THR A 74 -1.73 3.61 -6.39
C THR A 74 -3.22 3.90 -6.51
N PRO A 75 -3.65 5.13 -6.84
CA PRO A 75 -5.01 5.35 -7.31
C PRO A 75 -5.12 4.70 -8.70
N LEU A 76 -5.09 3.38 -8.77
CA LEU A 76 -5.57 2.63 -9.93
C LEU A 76 -7.09 2.72 -9.90
N GLN A 77 -7.60 3.93 -10.16
CA GLN A 77 -8.93 4.10 -10.69
C GLN A 77 -8.86 3.46 -12.07
N SER A 78 -9.14 2.16 -12.18
CA SER A 78 -9.30 1.51 -13.47
C SER A 78 -10.54 2.12 -14.11
N GLN A 79 -10.36 3.26 -14.76
CA GLN A 79 -11.41 3.83 -15.58
C GLN A 79 -11.65 2.83 -16.73
N GLY A 80 -12.90 2.68 -17.15
CA GLY A 80 -13.31 1.63 -18.09
C GLY A 80 -12.50 1.64 -19.40
N LEU A 81 -12.54 0.55 -20.16
CA LEU A 81 -11.76 0.37 -21.40
C LEU A 81 -11.87 1.56 -22.40
N PHE A 82 -13.01 2.23 -22.42
CA PHE A 82 -13.33 3.37 -23.30
C PHE A 82 -13.29 4.74 -22.59
N SER A 83 -12.80 4.78 -21.36
CA SER A 83 -12.62 6.04 -20.65
C SER A 83 -11.41 6.78 -21.19
N GLY A 84 -11.54 8.11 -21.28
CA GLY A 84 -10.42 8.96 -21.66
C GLY A 84 -9.31 8.95 -20.62
N LEU A 85 -8.19 9.60 -20.97
CA LEU A 85 -7.06 9.79 -20.07
C LEU A 85 -7.43 10.71 -18.91
N THR A 86 -7.13 10.26 -17.70
CA THR A 86 -7.17 11.10 -16.50
C THR A 86 -6.00 12.08 -16.46
N PRO A 87 -6.12 13.20 -15.73
CA PRO A 87 -4.99 14.11 -15.53
C PRO A 87 -3.76 13.43 -14.90
N GLN A 88 -3.97 12.46 -14.02
CA GLN A 88 -2.90 11.70 -13.36
C GLN A 88 -2.16 10.78 -14.35
N GLU A 89 -2.89 10.07 -15.20
CA GLU A 89 -2.32 9.25 -16.27
C GLU A 89 -1.55 10.12 -17.27
N ALA A 90 -2.11 11.26 -17.67
CA ALA A 90 -1.43 12.19 -18.56
C ALA A 90 -0.11 12.71 -17.94
N ASP A 91 -0.08 13.04 -16.65
CA ASP A 91 1.16 13.47 -15.97
C ASP A 91 2.20 12.34 -15.90
N GLN A 92 1.78 11.08 -15.70
CA GLN A 92 2.67 9.92 -15.76
C GLN A 92 3.28 9.73 -17.15
N ILE A 93 2.48 9.88 -18.21
CA ILE A 93 2.95 9.81 -19.59
C ILE A 93 3.93 10.96 -19.89
N ILE A 94 3.60 12.19 -19.48
CA ILE A 94 4.48 13.36 -19.65
C ILE A 94 5.83 13.10 -18.97
N LYS A 95 5.83 12.64 -17.71
CA LYS A 95 7.05 12.30 -16.97
C LYS A 95 7.86 11.22 -17.68
N PHE A 96 7.20 10.16 -18.13
CA PHE A 96 7.84 9.07 -18.87
C PHE A 96 8.49 9.54 -20.17
N MET A 97 7.78 10.36 -20.96
CA MET A 97 8.29 10.88 -22.25
C MET A 97 9.44 11.87 -22.04
N LEU A 98 9.37 12.75 -21.04
CA LEU A 98 10.46 13.68 -20.72
C LEU A 98 11.74 12.98 -20.25
N ASN A 99 11.62 11.78 -19.68
CA ASN A 99 12.79 10.98 -19.29
C ASN A 99 13.50 10.32 -20.49
N GLN A 100 12.92 10.37 -21.69
CA GLN A 100 13.51 9.83 -22.92
C GLN A 100 14.51 10.84 -23.50
N LYS A 101 15.78 10.70 -23.11
CA LYS A 101 16.86 11.65 -23.42
C LYS A 101 17.09 11.83 -24.92
N GLU A 102 16.82 10.79 -25.71
CA GLU A 102 16.95 10.79 -27.17
C GLU A 102 15.98 11.75 -27.86
N LEU A 103 14.83 12.07 -27.23
CA LEU A 103 13.83 12.96 -27.80
C LEU A 103 14.13 14.44 -27.51
N LYS A 104 15.06 14.72 -26.58
CA LYS A 104 15.45 16.09 -26.14
C LYS A 104 14.25 16.99 -25.81
N LEU A 105 13.21 16.41 -25.20
CA LEU A 105 11.96 17.12 -24.96
C LEU A 105 12.09 18.19 -23.87
N LYS A 106 11.50 19.35 -24.13
CA LYS A 106 11.21 20.39 -23.14
C LYS A 106 9.73 20.41 -22.79
N ARG A 107 9.43 20.97 -21.61
CA ARG A 107 8.05 21.26 -21.23
C ARG A 107 7.49 22.30 -22.18
N SER A 108 6.28 22.06 -22.70
CA SER A 108 5.63 22.92 -23.71
C SER A 108 5.59 24.40 -23.31
N PHE A 109 5.29 24.73 -22.06
CA PHE A 109 5.25 26.12 -21.58
C PHE A 109 6.62 26.82 -21.49
N LYS A 110 7.73 26.07 -21.59
CA LYS A 110 9.10 26.61 -21.64
C LYS A 110 9.77 26.41 -23.01
N ALA A 111 9.08 25.78 -23.96
CA ALA A 111 9.64 25.44 -25.25
C ALA A 111 9.61 26.64 -26.20
N GLN A 112 10.67 26.79 -26.97
CA GLN A 112 10.75 27.71 -28.10
C GLN A 112 10.35 27.00 -29.41
N LEU A 113 10.29 27.73 -30.52
CA LEU A 113 9.86 27.18 -31.83
C LEU A 113 10.86 26.15 -32.41
N ASP A 114 12.12 26.22 -31.99
CA ASP A 114 13.20 25.31 -32.36
C ASP A 114 13.36 24.14 -31.37
N ASP A 115 12.55 24.10 -30.31
CA ASP A 115 12.58 23.05 -29.30
C ASP A 115 11.65 21.89 -29.62
N ASN A 116 12.05 20.70 -29.19
CA ASN A 116 11.17 19.54 -29.20
C ASN A 116 10.25 19.57 -27.97
N TYR A 117 8.95 19.42 -28.16
CA TYR A 117 8.00 19.39 -27.04
C TYR A 117 6.78 18.52 -27.32
N ILE A 118 6.09 18.13 -26.25
CA ILE A 118 4.84 17.39 -26.33
C ILE A 118 3.72 18.37 -26.71
N TYR A 119 3.12 18.16 -27.87
CA TYR A 119 2.02 18.98 -28.39
C TYR A 119 0.67 18.53 -27.81
N SER A 120 0.37 17.22 -27.88
CA SER A 120 -0.85 16.66 -27.31
C SER A 120 -0.65 15.23 -26.81
N ILE A 121 -1.55 14.80 -25.92
CA ILE A 121 -1.64 13.44 -25.41
C ILE A 121 -3.12 13.06 -25.43
N ASP A 122 -3.45 12.00 -26.16
CA ASP A 122 -4.80 11.47 -26.32
C ASP A 122 -4.85 9.99 -25.96
N ASP A 123 -6.04 9.51 -25.61
CA ASP A 123 -6.28 8.07 -25.43
C ASP A 123 -6.20 7.35 -26.78
N GLU A 124 -5.54 6.18 -26.80
CA GLU A 124 -5.44 5.33 -27.99
C GLU A 124 -6.32 4.10 -27.80
N LEU A 125 -7.46 4.11 -28.50
CA LEU A 125 -8.43 3.04 -28.38
C LEU A 125 -7.89 1.71 -28.91
N PRO A 126 -8.11 0.60 -28.19
CA PRO A 126 -7.72 -0.72 -28.66
C PRO A 126 -8.49 -1.11 -29.94
N PRO A 127 -7.93 -2.01 -30.77
CA PRO A 127 -8.58 -2.50 -31.98
C PRO A 127 -9.94 -3.12 -31.66
N LYS A 128 -10.97 -2.77 -32.45
CA LYS A 128 -12.34 -3.27 -32.25
C LYS A 128 -12.41 -4.80 -32.15
N SER A 129 -11.62 -5.52 -32.94
CA SER A 129 -11.59 -6.99 -32.93
C SER A 129 -11.12 -7.54 -31.58
N GLU A 130 -10.10 -6.95 -30.97
CA GLU A 130 -9.57 -7.36 -29.67
C GLU A 130 -10.59 -7.08 -28.56
N VAL A 131 -11.23 -5.91 -28.63
CA VAL A 131 -12.28 -5.52 -27.68
C VAL A 131 -13.50 -6.45 -27.77
N LEU A 132 -13.96 -6.77 -28.98
CA LEU A 132 -15.07 -7.70 -29.18
C LEU A 132 -14.72 -9.09 -28.66
N GLN A 133 -13.51 -9.58 -28.97
CA GLN A 133 -13.08 -10.89 -28.47
C GLN A 133 -13.10 -10.97 -26.94
N TRP A 134 -12.73 -9.88 -26.26
CA TRP A 134 -12.81 -9.76 -24.81
C TRP A 134 -14.25 -9.66 -24.29
N LEU A 135 -15.07 -8.82 -24.89
CA LEU A 135 -16.48 -8.62 -24.50
C LEU A 135 -17.33 -9.90 -24.71
N ASP A 136 -17.08 -10.63 -25.80
CA ASP A 136 -17.77 -11.87 -26.14
C ASP A 136 -17.23 -13.08 -25.34
N GLY A 137 -16.18 -12.89 -24.53
CA GLY A 137 -15.57 -13.93 -23.69
C GLY A 137 -14.70 -14.95 -24.43
N SER A 138 -14.50 -14.77 -25.74
CA SER A 138 -13.59 -15.60 -26.55
C SER A 138 -12.12 -15.42 -26.18
N ASN A 139 -11.76 -14.27 -25.59
CA ASN A 139 -10.45 -13.98 -25.03
C ASN A 139 -10.64 -13.44 -23.61
N GLN A 140 -9.92 -14.00 -22.63
CA GLN A 140 -10.00 -13.56 -21.23
C GLN A 140 -9.08 -12.37 -20.92
N THR A 141 -8.20 -12.01 -21.86
CA THR A 141 -7.22 -10.94 -21.67
C THR A 141 -7.87 -9.59 -21.93
N ILE A 142 -7.82 -8.69 -20.95
CA ILE A 142 -8.28 -7.30 -21.12
C ILE A 142 -7.32 -6.60 -22.10
N PRO A 143 -7.85 -5.92 -23.14
CA PRO A 143 -7.00 -5.19 -24.08
C PRO A 143 -6.16 -4.12 -23.36
N GLU A 144 -4.90 -4.01 -23.74
CA GLU A 144 -3.96 -3.07 -23.11
C GLU A 144 -4.35 -1.62 -23.44
N ARG A 145 -4.51 -0.78 -22.41
CA ARG A 145 -4.74 0.67 -22.57
C ARG A 145 -3.45 1.37 -23.00
N LYS A 146 -3.56 2.18 -24.05
CA LYS A 146 -2.45 2.88 -24.70
C LYS A 146 -2.78 4.36 -24.78
N ALA A 147 -1.75 5.19 -24.86
CA ALA A 147 -1.90 6.61 -25.14
C ALA A 147 -1.13 6.99 -26.40
N ARG A 148 -1.71 7.90 -27.17
CA ARG A 148 -1.05 8.56 -28.30
C ARG A 148 -0.44 9.85 -27.84
N VAL A 149 0.83 10.05 -28.16
CA VAL A 149 1.60 11.26 -27.86
C VAL A 149 2.06 11.88 -29.17
N LEU A 150 1.63 13.13 -29.42
CA LEU A 150 2.13 13.93 -30.53
C LEU A 150 3.27 14.82 -30.05
N LEU A 151 4.40 14.70 -30.72
CA LEU A 151 5.59 15.51 -30.50
C LEU A 151 5.77 16.48 -31.65
N PHE A 152 6.03 17.73 -31.32
CA PHE A 152 6.58 18.68 -32.27
C PHE A 152 8.10 18.63 -32.15
N MET A 153 8.78 18.38 -33.27
CA MET A 153 10.25 18.32 -33.35
C MET A 153 10.74 19.62 -33.96
N GLY A 154 11.21 20.56 -33.12
CA GLY A 154 11.57 21.91 -33.54
C GLY A 154 12.78 21.96 -34.50
N GLU A 155 13.76 21.06 -34.33
CA GLU A 155 14.94 20.99 -35.21
C GLU A 155 14.56 20.65 -36.67
N THR A 156 13.63 19.72 -36.86
CA THR A 156 13.19 19.27 -38.18
C THR A 156 11.89 19.93 -38.66
N GLN A 157 11.21 20.67 -37.78
CA GLN A 157 9.86 21.20 -37.97
C GLN A 157 8.84 20.12 -38.39
N THR A 158 8.99 18.90 -37.86
CA THR A 158 8.09 17.77 -38.15
C THR A 158 7.28 17.38 -36.94
N ILE A 159 6.09 16.82 -37.18
CA ILE A 159 5.28 16.19 -36.13
C ILE A 159 5.59 14.70 -36.14
N GLU A 160 5.89 14.17 -34.96
CA GLU A 160 6.09 12.73 -34.75
C GLU A 160 5.05 12.20 -33.79
N GLU A 161 4.59 10.98 -34.06
CA GLU A 161 3.57 10.33 -33.28
C GLU A 161 4.14 9.08 -32.60
N TYR A 162 3.84 8.94 -31.31
CA TYR A 162 4.28 7.83 -30.49
C TYR A 162 3.10 7.21 -29.75
N ILE A 163 3.15 5.89 -29.60
CA ILE A 163 2.24 5.13 -28.76
C ILE A 163 2.97 4.73 -27.50
N VAL A 164 2.42 5.11 -26.36
CA VAL A 164 2.96 4.84 -25.04
C VAL A 164 2.08 3.81 -24.35
N SER A 165 2.69 2.77 -23.80
CA SER A 165 1.96 1.71 -23.12
C SER A 165 2.80 1.02 -22.03
N PRO A 166 2.16 0.37 -21.06
CA PRO A 166 0.73 0.44 -20.73
C PRO A 166 0.37 1.72 -19.94
N VAL A 167 -0.87 2.18 -19.99
CA VAL A 167 -1.39 3.26 -19.13
C VAL A 167 -2.16 2.62 -17.95
N PRO A 168 -1.95 3.02 -16.68
CA PRO A 168 -1.28 4.23 -16.16
C PRO A 168 0.23 4.16 -15.95
N ASN A 169 0.86 2.99 -16.04
CA ASN A 169 2.29 2.83 -15.73
C ASN A 169 3.12 2.63 -17.01
N PRO A 170 3.47 3.72 -17.74
CA PRO A 170 4.12 3.63 -19.03
C PRO A 170 5.53 3.03 -18.93
N GLN A 171 5.81 2.07 -19.80
CA GLN A 171 7.10 1.36 -19.84
C GLN A 171 7.76 1.45 -21.20
N ILE A 172 6.96 1.43 -22.27
CA ILE A 172 7.41 1.33 -23.64
C ILE A 172 6.82 2.49 -24.44
N LYS A 173 7.60 2.99 -25.40
CA LYS A 173 7.11 3.86 -26.47
C LYS A 173 7.43 3.24 -27.82
N THR A 174 6.49 3.32 -28.73
CA THR A 174 6.64 2.85 -30.11
C THR A 174 6.33 4.01 -31.04
N LYS A 175 7.25 4.34 -31.95
CA LYS A 175 7.02 5.37 -32.96
C LYS A 175 5.98 4.86 -33.96
N ARG A 176 4.94 5.64 -34.21
CA ARG A 176 3.97 5.36 -35.27
C ARG A 176 4.57 5.83 -36.61
N PRO A 177 4.59 4.98 -37.65
CA PRO A 177 4.99 5.41 -38.98
C PRO A 177 4.10 6.55 -39.46
N ASN A 178 4.69 7.57 -40.08
CA ASN A 178 3.92 8.65 -40.68
C ASN A 178 3.28 8.12 -41.97
N GLU A 179 2.06 7.60 -41.88
CA GLU A 179 1.33 7.15 -43.05
C GLU A 179 0.91 8.35 -43.89
N SER A 180 1.59 8.57 -45.01
CA SER A 180 1.03 9.39 -46.09
C SER A 180 -0.37 8.87 -46.42
N LEU A 181 -1.35 9.77 -46.61
CA LEU A 181 -2.69 9.40 -47.07
C LEU A 181 -2.63 8.58 -48.37
N LEU A 182 -1.59 8.80 -49.18
CA LEU A 182 -1.30 8.01 -50.37
C LEU A 182 -0.88 6.56 -50.02
N GLY A 183 -0.10 6.35 -48.96
CA GLY A 183 0.24 5.02 -48.45
C GLY A 183 -0.97 4.28 -47.86
N LYS A 184 -1.86 5.00 -47.18
CA LYS A 184 -3.12 4.45 -46.65
C LYS A 184 -4.12 4.08 -47.74
N LEU A 185 -4.03 4.73 -48.90
CA LEU A 185 -4.80 4.43 -50.11
C LEU A 185 -4.08 3.50 -51.11
N GLY A 186 -2.87 3.02 -50.78
CA GLY A 186 -2.08 2.15 -51.66
C GLY A 186 -1.55 2.84 -52.93
N LEU A 187 -1.57 4.17 -53.00
CA LEU A 187 -1.12 4.96 -54.15
C LEU A 187 0.35 5.35 -53.97
N PHE A 188 1.27 4.50 -54.41
CA PHE A 188 2.69 4.87 -54.49
C PHE A 188 2.95 5.65 -55.79
N VAL A 189 3.25 6.95 -55.70
CA VAL A 189 3.85 7.68 -56.82
C VAL A 189 5.36 7.43 -56.75
N LYS A 190 5.84 6.59 -57.65
CA LYS A 190 7.26 6.30 -57.85
C LYS A 190 7.81 7.39 -58.77
N TRP A 191 8.80 8.15 -58.29
CA TRP A 191 9.67 8.95 -59.15
C TRP A 191 10.89 8.10 -59.52
#